data_AF-A0AAQ2FVL1-F1
#
_entry.id   AF-A0AAQ2FVL1-F1
#
_cell.length_a   1.000
_cell.length_b   1.000
_cell.length_c   1.000
_cell.angle_alpha   90.00
_cell.angle_beta   90.00
_cell.angle_gamma   90.00
#
_symmetry.space_group_name_H-M   'P 1'
#
loop_
_entity.id
_entity.type
_entity.pdbx_description
1 polymer ?
#
loop_
_entity_poly.entity_id
_entity_poly.type
_entity_poly.pdbx_seq_one_letter_code
_entity_poly.pdbx_strand_id
1 'polypeptide(L)'
;MATAAAATQRHPRAHRPRPRPLSGREKPLMSTASKHRMPCPHCGHNMRVRKSQALTPVYREGEVECRNVDCGFRGKAGFEILSTLAPSDIPNPNVDLPFAPRLLRLITLALNRQVANDEHYEESADE
;
A
#
# COMPACT_ATOMS: atom_id res chain seq x y z
N MET A 1 -17.06 56.83 -66.84
CA MET A 1 -15.67 56.39 -66.59
C MET A 1 -15.22 56.94 -65.23
N ALA A 2 -14.40 56.18 -64.50
CA ALA A 2 -13.94 56.31 -63.10
C ALA A 2 -15.00 55.92 -62.04
N THR A 3 -15.03 54.75 -61.38
CA THR A 3 -14.09 53.84 -60.66
C THR A 3 -13.73 54.21 -59.22
N ALA A 4 -14.11 53.28 -58.32
CA ALA A 4 -13.48 52.91 -57.05
C ALA A 4 -13.65 53.90 -55.86
N ALA A 5 -13.74 53.51 -54.60
CA ALA A 5 -13.54 52.22 -53.93
C ALA A 5 -14.35 52.20 -52.63
N ALA A 6 -15.15 51.15 -52.39
CA ALA A 6 -15.78 50.94 -51.07
C ALA A 6 -14.80 50.18 -50.17
N ALA A 7 -14.28 50.86 -49.16
CA ALA A 7 -13.33 50.32 -48.19
C ALA A 7 -13.96 49.19 -47.36
N THR A 8 -13.40 47.99 -47.44
CA THR A 8 -13.74 46.85 -46.58
C THR A 8 -13.27 47.10 -45.15
N GLN A 9 -14.20 47.36 -44.23
CA GLN A 9 -13.91 47.39 -42.79
C GLN A 9 -13.78 45.96 -42.27
N ARG A 10 -12.55 45.55 -41.95
CA ARG A 10 -12.27 44.29 -41.23
C ARG A 10 -12.50 44.52 -39.74
N HIS A 11 -13.58 43.98 -39.20
CA HIS A 11 -13.78 43.93 -37.74
C HIS A 11 -12.72 43.01 -37.09
N PRO A 12 -12.05 43.43 -36.01
CA PRO A 12 -11.08 42.59 -35.32
C PRO A 12 -11.80 41.42 -34.64
N ARG A 13 -11.29 40.20 -34.86
CA ARG A 13 -11.76 39.02 -34.13
C ARG A 13 -11.45 39.20 -32.65
N ALA A 14 -12.49 39.28 -31.81
CA ALA A 14 -12.35 39.24 -30.37
C ALA A 14 -11.57 37.98 -29.96
N HIS A 15 -10.38 38.18 -29.39
CA HIS A 15 -9.62 37.10 -28.76
C HIS A 15 -10.40 36.61 -27.54
N ARG A 16 -11.08 35.46 -27.69
CA ARG A 16 -11.69 34.78 -26.54
C ARG A 16 -10.54 34.33 -25.62
N PRO A 17 -10.41 34.85 -24.39
CA PRO A 17 -9.36 34.39 -23.50
C PRO A 17 -9.58 32.90 -23.21
N ARG A 18 -8.50 32.11 -23.27
CA ARG A 18 -8.53 30.71 -22.88
C ARG A 18 -8.97 30.64 -21.41
N PRO A 19 -9.89 29.75 -21.03
CA PRO A 19 -10.26 29.58 -19.63
C PRO A 19 -8.99 29.26 -18.82
N ARG A 20 -8.79 29.97 -17.71
CA ARG A 20 -7.75 29.67 -16.73
C ARG A 20 -7.94 28.23 -16.27
N PRO A 21 -6.91 27.36 -16.27
CA PRO A 21 -7.03 26.07 -15.61
C PRO A 21 -7.32 26.33 -14.13
N LEU A 22 -8.36 25.68 -13.61
CA LEU A 22 -8.71 25.72 -12.19
C LEU A 22 -7.47 25.29 -11.40
N SER A 23 -6.86 26.23 -10.70
CA SER A 23 -5.79 25.97 -9.75
C SER A 23 -6.32 25.08 -8.64
N GLY A 24 -5.62 23.98 -8.36
CA GLY A 24 -5.77 23.27 -7.09
C GLY A 24 -6.67 22.05 -7.10
N ARG A 25 -6.49 21.15 -8.08
CA ARG A 25 -6.58 19.72 -7.71
C ARG A 25 -5.21 19.37 -7.15
N GLU A 26 -5.02 19.56 -5.85
CA GLU A 26 -3.94 18.88 -5.15
C GLU A 26 -4.11 17.40 -5.46
N LYS A 27 -3.24 16.86 -6.31
CA LYS A 27 -3.17 15.42 -6.52
C LYS A 27 -2.91 14.86 -5.13
N PRO A 28 -3.75 13.96 -4.58
CA PRO A 28 -3.27 13.19 -3.44
C PRO A 28 -2.04 12.48 -4.00
N LEU A 29 -0.86 12.84 -3.48
CA LEU A 29 0.34 12.07 -3.69
C LEU A 29 0.05 10.74 -3.01
N MET A 30 -0.65 9.84 -3.71
CA MET A 30 -0.72 8.44 -3.38
C MET A 30 0.72 7.97 -3.52
N SER A 31 1.49 8.12 -2.44
CA SER A 31 2.84 7.59 -2.38
C SER A 31 2.66 6.08 -2.36
N THR A 32 2.71 5.47 -3.54
CA THR A 32 2.76 4.02 -3.75
C THR A 32 4.07 3.41 -3.23
N ALA A 33 4.85 4.16 -2.44
CA ALA A 33 5.85 3.60 -1.56
C ALA A 33 5.23 3.51 -0.16
N SER A 34 4.83 2.30 0.25
CA SER A 34 4.76 1.94 1.66
C SER A 34 6.17 1.94 2.25
N LYS A 35 6.81 3.12 2.29
CA LYS A 35 7.88 3.38 3.24
C LYS A 35 7.21 3.22 4.58
N HIS A 36 7.58 2.19 5.32
CA HIS A 36 7.19 2.04 6.72
C HIS A 36 7.61 3.34 7.41
N ARG A 37 6.65 4.26 7.58
CA ARG A 37 6.88 5.54 8.23
C ARG A 37 6.78 5.24 9.71
N MET A 38 7.92 5.01 10.35
CA MET A 38 7.99 4.95 11.80
C MET A 38 8.00 6.41 12.30
N PRO A 39 6.92 6.90 12.93
CA PRO A 39 6.90 8.24 13.48
C PRO A 39 7.78 8.31 14.73
N CYS A 40 8.51 9.41 14.88
CA CYS A 40 9.28 9.67 16.08
C CYS A 40 8.33 9.85 17.27
N PRO A 41 8.56 9.18 18.42
CA PRO A 41 7.69 9.31 19.59
C PRO A 41 7.76 10.71 20.24
N HIS A 42 8.76 11.53 19.90
CA HIS A 42 8.93 12.86 20.49
C HIS A 42 8.34 14.00 19.64
N CYS A 43 8.50 13.94 18.32
CA CYS A 43 8.07 15.05 17.43
C CYS A 43 7.17 14.61 16.28
N GLY A 44 6.83 13.32 16.17
CA GLY A 44 6.01 12.77 15.08
C GLY A 44 6.70 12.76 13.70
N HIS A 45 7.88 13.36 13.56
CA HIS A 45 8.62 13.37 12.31
C HIS A 45 9.08 11.96 11.93
N ASN A 46 9.28 11.70 10.64
CA ASN A 46 9.66 10.37 10.17
C ASN A 46 11.05 9.97 10.66
N MET A 47 11.16 8.75 11.18
CA MET A 47 12.43 8.12 11.50
C MET A 47 13.02 7.39 10.29
N ARG A 48 14.33 7.14 10.30
CA ARG A 48 15.02 6.24 9.35
C ARG A 48 15.79 5.16 10.10
N VAL A 49 15.83 3.95 9.53
CA VAL A 49 16.74 2.89 9.97
C VAL A 49 18.14 3.19 9.43
N ARG A 50 19.15 3.08 10.29
CA ARG A 50 20.57 3.25 9.93
C ARG A 50 21.28 1.93 9.71
N LYS A 51 21.02 0.99 10.61
CA LYS A 51 21.58 -0.35 10.59
C LYS A 51 20.49 -1.29 11.05
N SER A 52 20.38 -2.45 10.40
CA SER A 52 19.49 -3.51 10.83
C SER A 52 20.23 -4.83 10.85
N GLN A 53 19.91 -5.68 11.81
CA GLN A 53 20.42 -7.04 11.94
C GLN A 53 19.25 -8.02 12.07
N ALA A 54 19.29 -9.11 11.30
CA ALA A 54 18.41 -10.25 11.54
C ALA A 54 18.97 -11.05 12.71
N LEU A 55 18.16 -11.30 13.73
CA LEU A 55 18.58 -12.11 14.89
C LEU A 55 17.99 -13.52 14.82
N THR A 56 16.77 -13.66 14.31
CA THR A 56 16.13 -14.95 14.03
C THR A 56 15.45 -14.88 12.66
N PRO A 57 14.96 -16.00 12.11
CA PRO A 57 14.16 -15.97 10.87
C PRO A 57 12.90 -15.08 10.96
N VAL A 58 12.38 -14.86 12.18
CA VAL A 58 11.14 -14.11 12.43
C VAL A 58 11.36 -12.73 13.04
N TYR A 59 12.56 -12.42 13.56
CA TYR A 59 12.86 -11.16 14.25
C TYR A 59 14.07 -10.42 13.67
N ARG A 60 13.91 -9.11 13.45
CA ARG A 60 14.98 -8.19 13.07
C ARG A 60 14.99 -6.99 14.01
N GLU A 61 16.18 -6.54 14.39
CA GLU A 61 16.39 -5.32 15.15
C GLU A 61 17.08 -4.26 14.29
N GLY A 62 16.71 -3.00 14.44
CA GLY A 62 17.35 -1.88 13.74
C GLY A 62 17.59 -0.67 14.60
N GLU A 63 18.76 -0.05 14.43
CA GLU A 63 19.03 1.29 14.94
C GLU A 63 18.30 2.33 14.10
N VAL A 64 17.53 3.18 14.76
CA VAL A 64 16.70 4.21 14.13
C VAL A 64 17.09 5.60 14.62
N GLU A 65 16.89 6.59 13.77
CA GLU A 65 17.06 8.00 14.13
C GLU A 65 15.96 8.87 13.54
N CYS A 66 15.58 9.90 14.28
CA CYS A 66 14.69 10.94 13.82
C CYS A 66 15.37 11.76 12.71
N ARG A 67 14.62 12.08 11.64
CA ARG A 67 15.15 12.95 10.57
C ARG A 67 15.05 14.44 10.90
N ASN A 68 14.28 14.81 11.93
CA ASN A 68 14.31 16.16 12.45
C ASN A 68 15.58 16.35 13.28
N VAL A 69 16.53 17.15 12.75
CA VAL A 69 17.83 17.40 13.39
C VAL A 69 17.66 18.05 14.76
N ASP A 70 16.67 18.93 14.93
CA ASP A 70 16.40 19.60 16.20
C ASP A 70 15.87 18.62 17.27
N CYS A 71 15.22 17.54 16.84
CA CYS A 71 14.75 16.50 17.75
C CYS A 71 15.88 15.57 18.19
N GLY A 72 16.81 15.22 17.30
CA GLY A 72 18.00 14.42 17.61
C GLY A 72 17.76 12.98 18.10
N PHE A 73 16.51 12.54 18.26
CA PHE A 73 16.20 11.25 18.86
C PHE A 73 16.77 10.07 18.08
N ARG A 74 17.37 9.12 18.81
CA ARG A 74 17.89 7.85 18.31
C ARG A 74 17.41 6.71 19.21
N GLY A 75 17.17 5.54 18.64
CA GLY A 75 16.72 4.38 19.40
C GLY A 75 16.92 3.07 18.65
N LYS A 76 16.36 2.01 19.20
CA LYS A 76 16.25 0.70 18.57
C LYS A 76 14.79 0.40 18.25
N ALA A 77 14.54 -0.25 17.13
CA ALA A 77 13.24 -0.73 16.71
C ALA A 77 13.32 -2.22 16.35
N GLY A 78 12.35 -3.01 16.82
CA GLY A 78 12.19 -4.41 16.45
C GLY A 78 11.11 -4.57 15.38
N PHE A 79 11.32 -5.51 14.46
CA PHE A 79 10.31 -5.99 13.52
C PHE A 79 10.19 -7.50 13.64
N GLU A 80 8.99 -7.96 14.01
CA GLU A 80 8.69 -9.36 14.25
C GLU A 80 7.55 -9.84 13.35
N ILE A 81 7.70 -11.03 12.78
CA ILE A 81 6.61 -11.75 12.12
C ILE A 81 5.82 -12.48 13.21
N LEU A 82 4.57 -12.08 13.42
CA LEU A 82 3.75 -12.58 14.54
C LEU A 82 2.87 -13.78 14.18
N SER A 83 2.39 -13.84 12.94
CA SER A 83 1.49 -14.90 12.49
C SER A 83 1.51 -15.07 10.98
N THR A 84 1.18 -16.27 10.54
CA THR A 84 1.02 -16.62 9.13
C THR A 84 -0.37 -16.19 8.65
N LEU A 85 -0.40 -15.23 7.72
CA LEU A 85 -1.64 -14.82 7.05
C LEU A 85 -1.99 -15.74 5.87
N ALA A 86 -0.97 -16.29 5.22
CA ALA A 86 -1.06 -17.27 4.15
C ALA A 86 0.14 -18.23 4.26
N PRO A 87 -0.05 -19.56 4.22
CA PRO A 87 1.04 -20.52 4.26
C PRO A 87 2.04 -20.33 3.11
N SER A 88 3.30 -20.69 3.34
CA SER A 88 4.33 -20.73 2.29
C SER A 88 4.24 -22.04 1.52
N ASP A 89 4.42 -21.99 0.20
CA ASP A 89 4.57 -23.19 -0.64
C ASP A 89 5.94 -23.89 -0.45
N ILE A 90 6.87 -23.21 0.23
CA ILE A 90 8.21 -23.71 0.57
C ILE A 90 8.46 -23.38 2.06
N PRO A 91 7.88 -24.15 2.99
CA PRO A 91 7.99 -23.85 4.42
C PRO A 91 9.41 -24.12 4.94
N ASN A 92 9.90 -23.24 5.82
CA ASN A 92 11.12 -23.50 6.57
C ASN A 92 10.75 -24.34 7.82
N PRO A 93 11.23 -25.58 7.97
CA PRO A 93 10.86 -26.47 9.08
C PRO A 93 11.32 -25.96 10.45
N ASN A 94 12.25 -25.00 10.48
CA ASN A 94 12.74 -24.38 11.72
C ASN A 94 11.92 -23.14 12.14
N VAL A 95 10.85 -22.80 11.41
CA VAL A 95 10.00 -21.65 11.70
C VAL A 95 8.61 -22.14 12.08
N ASP A 96 8.25 -21.91 13.34
CA ASP A 96 6.91 -22.17 13.85
C ASP A 96 6.19 -20.84 14.11
N LEU A 97 5.20 -20.52 13.27
CA LEU A 97 4.39 -19.30 13.35
C LEU A 97 2.91 -19.67 13.43
N PRO A 98 2.16 -19.12 14.40
CA PRO A 98 0.74 -19.42 14.50
C PRO A 98 0.00 -18.88 13.28
N PHE A 99 -1.05 -19.58 12.86
CA PHE A 99 -1.93 -19.09 11.81
C PHE A 99 -2.84 -18.00 12.35
N ALA A 100 -3.06 -16.94 11.56
CA ALA A 100 -3.98 -15.88 11.96
C ALA A 100 -5.41 -16.42 12.11
N PRO A 101 -6.23 -15.90 13.05
CA PRO A 101 -7.60 -16.38 13.29
C PRO A 101 -8.47 -16.41 12.03
N ARG A 102 -8.29 -15.42 11.14
CA ARG A 102 -8.99 -15.37 9.85
C ARG A 102 -8.62 -16.55 8.96
N LEU A 103 -7.35 -16.91 8.89
CA LEU A 103 -6.87 -18.04 8.08
C LEU A 103 -7.44 -19.35 8.63
N LEU A 104 -7.38 -19.55 9.96
CA LEU A 104 -7.98 -20.73 10.60
C LEU A 104 -9.46 -20.89 10.26
N ARG A 105 -10.25 -19.80 10.34
CA ARG A 105 -11.67 -19.83 9.96
C ARG A 105 -11.88 -20.24 8.50
N LEU A 106 -11.05 -19.74 7.58
CA LEU A 106 -11.13 -20.09 6.16
C LEU A 106 -10.80 -21.57 5.93
N ILE A 107 -9.77 -22.09 6.61
CA ILE A 107 -9.41 -23.51 6.56
C ILE A 107 -10.57 -24.36 7.07
N THR A 108 -11.15 -24.03 8.22
CA THR A 108 -12.31 -24.77 8.77
C THR A 108 -13.49 -24.80 7.80
N LEU A 109 -13.84 -23.67 7.19
CA LEU A 109 -14.94 -23.62 6.21
C LEU A 109 -14.64 -24.46 4.96
N ALA A 110 -13.40 -24.45 4.49
CA ALA A 110 -12.99 -25.25 3.33
C ALA A 110 -13.06 -26.75 3.63
N LEU A 111 -12.58 -27.19 4.80
CA LEU A 111 -12.66 -28.57 5.24
C LEU A 111 -14.11 -29.04 5.40
N ASN A 112 -14.97 -28.25 6.05
CA ASN A 112 -16.39 -28.60 6.20
C ASN A 112 -17.09 -28.75 4.85
N ARG A 113 -16.75 -27.90 3.87
CA ARG A 113 -17.28 -28.02 2.51
C ARG A 113 -16.80 -29.29 1.81
N GLN A 114 -15.54 -29.68 2.01
CA GLN A 114 -15.01 -30.93 1.45
C GLN A 114 -15.74 -32.13 2.05
N VAL A 115 -15.86 -32.21 3.38
CA VAL A 115 -16.61 -33.28 4.05
C VAL A 115 -18.04 -33.40 3.52
N ALA A 116 -18.78 -32.28 3.43
CA ALA A 116 -20.14 -32.29 2.90
C ALA A 116 -20.23 -32.75 1.43
N ASN A 117 -19.20 -32.49 0.62
CA ASN A 117 -19.14 -32.98 -0.75
C ASN A 117 -18.82 -34.48 -0.81
N ASP A 118 -17.92 -34.96 0.06
CA ASP A 118 -17.49 -36.36 0.11
C ASP A 118 -18.64 -37.27 0.58
N GLU A 119 -19.38 -36.88 1.64
CA GLU A 119 -20.58 -37.58 2.12
C GLU A 119 -21.64 -37.71 1.01
N HIS A 120 -21.86 -36.66 0.23
CA HIS A 120 -22.82 -36.66 -0.87
C HIS A 120 -22.43 -37.62 -2.00
N TYR A 121 -21.13 -37.85 -2.23
CA TYR A 121 -20.66 -38.79 -3.25
C TYR A 121 -20.89 -40.24 -2.80
N GLU A 122 -20.61 -40.56 -1.54
CA GLU A 122 -20.81 -41.91 -0.99
C GLU A 122 -22.30 -42.31 -0.99
N GLU A 123 -23.21 -41.42 -0.61
CA GLU A 123 -24.66 -41.69 -0.63
C GLU A 123 -25.20 -41.95 -2.06
N SER A 124 -24.61 -41.32 -3.07
CA SER A 124 -25.01 -41.52 -4.48
C SER A 124 -24.48 -42.79 -5.15
N ALA A 125 -23.52 -43.48 -4.53
CA ALA A 125 -22.88 -44.67 -5.09
C ALA A 125 -23.59 -45.99 -4.72
N ASP A 126 -24.50 -45.94 -3.74
CA ASP A 126 -25.23 -47.10 -3.21
C ASP A 126 -26.68 -47.23 -3.78
N GLU A 127 -27.08 -46.34 -4.70
CA GLU A 127 -28.33 -46.43 -5.51
C GLU A 127 -28.08 -47.01 -6.91
#